data_AF-A0A554LXS1-F1
#
_entry.id   AF-A0A554LXS1-F1
#
_cell.length_a   1.000
_cell.length_b   1.000
_cell.length_c   1.000
_cell.angle_alpha   90.00
_cell.angle_beta   90.00
_cell.angle_gamma   90.00
#
_symmetry.space_group_name_H-M   'P 1'
#
loop_
_entity.id
_entity.type
_entity.pdbx_description
1 polymer ?
#
loop_
_entity_poly.entity_id
_entity_poly.type
_entity_poly.pdbx_seq_one_letter_code
_entity_poly.pdbx_strand_id
1 'polypeptide(L)'
;EVVHEHLAQLVEGWGAQHLGKTNLSCVGAVVGATYPEEMKYLRTLMPHIPFLIPGYGAQGGTAEDVKYGFIPDGTGAIVNASRSIIYASGKKDWQEAAKMATAKMAEELLGALR
;
A
#
# COMPACT_ATOMS: atom_id res chain seq x y z
N GLU A 1 -0.31 -18.88 -16.39
CA GLU A 1 -0.54 -18.23 -15.09
C GLU A 1 0.78 -18.25 -14.34
N VAL A 2 1.27 -17.07 -13.95
CA VAL A 2 2.45 -16.97 -13.06
C VAL A 2 2.02 -17.13 -11.60
N VAL A 3 2.91 -17.60 -10.74
CA VAL A 3 2.57 -18.04 -9.36
C VAL A 3 1.84 -16.97 -8.55
N HIS A 4 2.20 -15.69 -8.70
CA HIS A 4 1.56 -14.60 -7.95
C HIS A 4 0.12 -14.33 -8.39
N GLU A 5 -0.24 -14.56 -9.66
CA GLU A 5 -1.60 -14.41 -10.19
C GLU A 5 -2.49 -15.51 -9.62
N HIS A 6 -1.99 -16.75 -9.60
CA HIS A 6 -2.71 -17.89 -9.04
C HIS A 6 -2.97 -17.68 -7.55
N LEU A 7 -1.94 -17.21 -6.82
CA LEU A 7 -2.07 -16.87 -5.41
C LEU A 7 -3.09 -15.73 -5.20
N ALA A 8 -3.08 -14.71 -6.06
CA ALA A 8 -4.03 -13.61 -5.99
C ALA A 8 -5.49 -14.09 -6.13
N GLN A 9 -5.77 -15.00 -7.06
CA GLN A 9 -7.10 -15.59 -7.23
C GLN A 9 -7.52 -16.42 -6.00
N LEU A 10 -6.60 -17.18 -5.40
CA LEU A 10 -6.87 -17.93 -4.17
C LEU A 10 -7.17 -17.00 -2.99
N VAL A 11 -6.39 -15.92 -2.86
CA VAL A 11 -6.59 -14.91 -1.81
C VAL A 11 -7.92 -14.18 -1.99
N GLU A 12 -8.26 -13.79 -3.22
CA GLU A 12 -9.57 -13.20 -3.54
C GLU A 12 -10.72 -14.19 -3.24
N GLY A 13 -10.60 -15.44 -3.68
CA GLY A 13 -11.62 -16.47 -3.43
C GLY A 13 -11.86 -16.70 -1.94
N TRP A 14 -10.80 -16.67 -1.13
CA TRP A 14 -10.94 -16.75 0.33
C TRP A 14 -11.50 -15.44 0.93
N GLY A 15 -11.01 -14.29 0.48
CA GLY A 15 -11.39 -13.00 1.02
C GLY A 15 -12.83 -12.61 0.72
N ALA A 16 -13.34 -12.96 -0.46
CA ALA A 16 -14.72 -12.72 -0.87
C ALA A 16 -15.75 -13.46 -0.01
N GLN A 17 -15.35 -14.51 0.71
CA GLN A 17 -16.21 -15.22 1.67
C GLN A 17 -16.29 -14.49 3.03
N HIS A 18 -15.44 -13.50 3.28
CA HIS A 18 -15.25 -12.85 4.59
C HIS A 18 -15.29 -11.32 4.47
N LEU A 19 -16.30 -10.78 3.80
CA LEU A 19 -16.45 -9.34 3.58
C LEU A 19 -16.98 -8.61 4.83
N GLY A 20 -16.36 -7.48 5.13
CA GLY A 20 -16.83 -6.54 6.15
C GLY A 20 -17.84 -5.52 5.59
N LYS A 21 -18.20 -4.55 6.44
CA LYS A 21 -19.17 -3.48 6.10
C LYS A 21 -18.72 -2.57 4.95
N THR A 22 -17.42 -2.50 4.68
CA THR A 22 -16.81 -1.65 3.65
C THR A 22 -16.57 -2.40 2.34
N ASN A 23 -17.11 -3.62 2.19
CA ASN A 23 -16.84 -4.51 1.07
C ASN A 23 -15.35 -4.93 0.94
N LEU A 24 -14.54 -4.65 1.95
CA LEU A 24 -13.17 -5.16 2.09
C LEU A 24 -13.15 -6.39 3.00
N SER A 25 -12.27 -7.33 2.70
CA SER A 25 -12.08 -8.56 3.47
C SER A 25 -11.19 -8.35 4.71
N CYS A 26 -11.29 -9.28 5.67
CA CYS A 26 -10.29 -9.43 6.74
C CYS A 26 -9.04 -10.21 6.28
N VAL A 27 -9.06 -10.81 5.09
CA VAL A 27 -7.89 -11.41 4.44
C VAL A 27 -7.17 -10.32 3.63
N GLY A 28 -5.87 -10.13 3.86
CA GLY A 28 -5.06 -9.14 3.15
C GLY A 28 -3.94 -9.76 2.31
N ALA A 29 -3.35 -8.95 1.42
CA ALA A 29 -2.19 -9.32 0.62
C ALA A 29 -1.05 -8.32 0.82
N VAL A 30 0.20 -8.79 0.70
CA VAL A 30 1.38 -7.93 0.69
C VAL A 30 1.84 -7.75 -0.75
N VAL A 31 1.82 -6.51 -1.25
CA VAL A 31 2.17 -6.19 -2.64
C VAL A 31 3.20 -5.07 -2.64
N GLY A 32 4.40 -5.33 -3.16
CA GLY A 32 5.51 -4.39 -3.11
C GLY A 32 5.33 -3.17 -4.02
N ALA A 33 5.80 -2.01 -3.57
CA ALA A 33 5.74 -0.75 -4.32
C ALA A 33 6.65 -0.69 -5.57
N THR A 34 7.55 -1.65 -5.76
CA THR A 34 8.61 -1.59 -6.78
C THR A 34 8.17 -2.00 -8.18
N TYR A 35 6.98 -2.60 -8.33
CA TYR A 35 6.44 -3.06 -9.62
C TYR A 35 5.00 -2.53 -9.81
N PRO A 36 4.83 -1.23 -10.16
CA PRO A 36 3.51 -0.58 -10.20
C PRO A 36 2.54 -1.22 -11.19
N GLU A 37 3.01 -1.64 -12.37
CA GLU A 37 2.16 -2.31 -13.36
C GLU A 37 1.66 -3.68 -12.87
N GLU A 38 2.50 -4.43 -12.16
CA GLU A 38 2.10 -5.70 -11.54
C GLU A 38 1.10 -5.45 -10.41
N MET A 39 1.32 -4.44 -9.56
CA MET A 39 0.36 -4.03 -8.53
C MET A 39 -1.00 -3.66 -9.14
N LYS A 40 -1.01 -2.89 -10.22
CA LYS A 40 -2.23 -2.49 -10.93
C LYS A 40 -2.97 -3.70 -11.46
N TYR A 41 -2.26 -4.67 -12.04
CA TYR A 41 -2.88 -5.91 -12.51
C TYR A 41 -3.43 -6.75 -11.34
N LEU A 42 -2.63 -6.95 -10.29
CA LEU A 42 -3.05 -7.65 -9.07
C LEU A 42 -4.27 -7.01 -8.39
N ARG A 43 -4.38 -5.68 -8.44
CA ARG A 43 -5.55 -4.96 -7.94
C ARG A 43 -6.84 -5.40 -8.64
N THR A 44 -6.77 -5.66 -9.95
CA THR A 44 -7.92 -6.16 -10.73
C THR A 44 -8.32 -7.59 -10.37
N LEU A 45 -7.36 -8.42 -9.94
CA LEU A 45 -7.62 -9.81 -9.56
C LEU A 45 -8.19 -9.94 -8.15
N MET A 46 -7.95 -8.96 -7.29
CA MET A 46 -8.27 -9.03 -5.86
C MET A 46 -9.19 -7.90 -5.37
N PRO A 47 -10.30 -7.53 -6.04
CA PRO A 47 -11.03 -6.28 -5.75
C PRO A 47 -11.46 -6.06 -4.29
N HIS A 48 -11.58 -7.12 -3.48
CA HIS A 48 -12.01 -7.02 -2.08
C HIS A 48 -10.86 -7.08 -1.05
N ILE A 49 -9.62 -7.27 -1.51
CA ILE A 49 -8.49 -7.55 -0.62
C ILE A 49 -7.74 -6.26 -0.24
N PRO A 50 -7.63 -5.91 1.06
CA PRO A 50 -6.74 -4.84 1.48
C PRO A 50 -5.27 -5.18 1.21
N PHE A 51 -4.54 -4.23 0.64
CA PHE A 51 -3.11 -4.37 0.38
C PHE A 51 -2.27 -3.73 1.49
N LEU A 52 -1.24 -4.45 1.94
CA LEU A 52 -0.12 -3.87 2.65
C LEU A 52 1.00 -3.62 1.63
N ILE A 53 1.41 -2.35 1.48
CA ILE A 53 2.37 -1.93 0.47
C ILE A 53 3.69 -1.53 1.13
N PRO A 54 4.68 -2.44 1.21
CA PRO A 54 6.03 -2.09 1.61
C PRO A 54 6.81 -1.45 0.46
N GLY A 55 7.83 -0.67 0.81
CA GLY A 55 8.82 -0.16 -0.15
C GLY A 55 8.68 1.30 -0.53
N TYR A 56 7.76 2.04 0.08
CA TYR A 56 7.67 3.48 -0.09
C TYR A 56 8.95 4.20 0.38
N GLY A 57 9.42 5.14 -0.44
CA GLY A 57 10.59 5.97 -0.16
C GLY A 57 11.90 5.21 -0.27
N ALA A 58 12.37 4.60 0.82
CA ALA A 58 13.73 4.06 0.92
C ALA A 58 14.05 2.89 -0.02
N GLN A 59 13.04 2.27 -0.64
CA GLN A 59 13.22 1.20 -1.65
C GLN A 59 12.86 1.68 -3.07
N GLY A 60 12.65 2.98 -3.26
CA GLY A 60 12.40 3.59 -4.56
C GLY A 60 10.92 3.72 -4.95
N GLY A 61 9.99 3.13 -4.19
CA GLY A 61 8.55 3.30 -4.47
C GLY A 61 8.07 4.72 -4.16
N THR A 62 7.32 5.31 -5.09
CA THR A 62 6.75 6.66 -4.98
C THR A 62 5.24 6.63 -4.69
N ALA A 63 4.66 7.79 -4.39
CA ALA A 63 3.21 7.93 -4.23
C ALA A 63 2.45 7.55 -5.52
N GLU A 64 3.02 7.89 -6.68
CA GLU A 64 2.45 7.56 -7.99
C GLU A 64 2.46 6.05 -8.27
N ASP A 65 3.44 5.31 -7.75
CA ASP A 65 3.53 3.86 -7.93
C ASP A 65 2.51 3.13 -7.05
N VAL A 66 2.37 3.56 -5.78
CA VAL A 66 1.52 2.87 -4.80
C VAL A 66 0.03 3.17 -4.98
N LYS A 67 -0.33 4.24 -5.71
CA LYS A 67 -1.74 4.60 -5.95
C LYS A 67 -2.53 3.46 -6.58
N TYR A 68 -1.88 2.61 -7.38
CA TYR A 68 -2.52 1.47 -8.04
C TYR A 68 -2.99 0.37 -7.08
N GLY A 69 -2.52 0.37 -5.83
CA GLY A 69 -2.99 -0.58 -4.81
C GLY A 69 -4.31 -0.16 -4.15
N PHE A 70 -4.68 1.12 -4.25
CA PHE A 70 -5.92 1.65 -3.69
C PHE A 70 -7.12 1.32 -4.57
N ILE A 71 -8.29 1.23 -3.97
CA ILE A 71 -9.57 1.16 -4.69
C ILE A 71 -10.09 2.59 -4.97
N PRO A 72 -11.10 2.79 -5.84
CA PRO A 72 -11.49 4.12 -6.32
C PRO A 72 -11.85 5.17 -5.27
N ASP A 73 -12.23 4.77 -4.06
CA ASP A 73 -12.54 5.70 -2.96
C ASP A 73 -11.30 6.12 -2.13
N GLY A 74 -10.11 5.71 -2.54
CA GLY A 74 -8.86 5.99 -1.84
C GLY A 74 -8.60 5.09 -0.62
N THR A 75 -9.38 4.03 -0.42
CA THR A 75 -9.15 3.02 0.61
C THR A 75 -8.54 1.73 0.03
N GLY A 76 -8.58 0.62 0.77
CA GLY A 76 -8.13 -0.69 0.27
C GLY A 76 -6.62 -0.92 0.27
N ALA A 77 -5.83 0.05 0.73
CA ALA A 77 -4.38 -0.11 0.89
C ALA A 77 -3.83 0.62 2.12
N ILE A 78 -2.75 0.07 2.66
CA ILE A 78 -1.93 0.66 3.73
C ILE A 78 -0.49 0.71 3.22
N VAL A 79 0.06 1.92 3.08
CA VAL A 79 1.45 2.11 2.65
C VAL A 79 2.38 2.11 3.87
N ASN A 80 3.33 1.18 3.89
CA ASN A 80 4.32 1.10 4.96
C ASN A 80 5.55 1.94 4.64
N ALA A 81 5.88 2.88 5.54
CA ALA A 81 7.14 3.61 5.56
C ALA A 81 7.74 3.54 6.96
N SER A 82 8.88 2.85 7.09
CA SER A 82 9.55 2.67 8.38
C SER A 82 10.83 3.51 8.44
N ARG A 83 11.86 3.13 7.66
CA ARG A 83 13.20 3.77 7.72
C ARG A 83 13.18 5.27 7.40
N SER A 84 12.37 5.70 6.43
CA SER A 84 12.24 7.11 6.04
C SER A 84 11.64 7.99 7.15
N ILE A 85 10.87 7.39 8.07
CA ILE A 85 10.26 8.10 9.21
C ILE A 85 11.15 7.95 10.45
N ILE A 86 11.50 6.72 10.84
CA ILE A 86 12.27 6.41 12.06
C ILE A 86 13.65 7.08 12.03
N TYR A 87 14.29 7.11 10.86
CA TYR A 87 15.63 7.69 10.68
C TYR A 87 15.60 9.05 9.98
N ALA A 88 14.48 9.78 10.04
CA ALA A 88 14.39 11.14 9.50
C ALA A 88 15.40 12.11 10.15
N SER A 89 15.80 11.84 11.41
CA SER A 89 16.94 12.50 12.05
C SER A 89 17.63 11.55 13.03
N GLY A 90 18.96 11.61 13.07
CA GLY A 90 19.79 10.94 14.09
C GLY A 90 20.12 11.85 15.29
N LYS A 91 19.43 12.98 15.46
CA LYS A 91 19.72 14.00 16.48
C LYS A 91 18.55 14.13 17.47
N LYS A 92 18.66 15.10 18.39
CA LYS A 92 17.65 15.36 19.45
C LYS A 92 16.30 15.85 18.91
N ASP A 93 16.22 16.28 17.65
CA ASP A 93 15.01 16.74 16.97
C ASP A 93 14.23 15.62 16.26
N TRP A 94 14.52 14.34 16.56
CA TRP A 94 13.92 13.18 15.90
C TRP A 94 12.38 13.17 15.92
N GLN A 95 11.75 13.69 16.96
CA GLN A 95 10.28 13.77 17.07
C GLN A 95 9.69 14.67 16.00
N GLU A 96 10.25 15.88 15.86
CA GLU A 96 9.79 16.84 14.85
C GLU A 96 10.16 16.36 13.45
N ALA A 97 11.35 15.77 13.28
CA ALA A 97 11.76 15.20 11.99
C ALA A 97 10.83 14.05 11.54
N ALA A 98 10.48 13.12 12.43
CA ALA A 98 9.56 12.02 12.13
C ALA A 98 8.15 12.53 11.82
N LYS A 99 7.67 13.55 12.56
CA LYS A 99 6.39 14.21 12.30
C LYS A 99 6.37 14.87 10.92
N MET A 100 7.40 15.64 10.57
CA MET A 100 7.51 16.26 9.25
C MET A 100 7.60 15.22 8.13
N ALA A 101 8.37 14.14 8.32
CA ALA A 101 8.48 13.06 7.34
C ALA A 101 7.14 12.33 7.11
N THR A 102 6.38 12.10 8.19
CA THR A 102 5.04 11.50 8.11
C THR A 102 4.05 12.43 7.42
N ALA A 103 4.06 13.73 7.76
CA ALA A 103 3.19 14.72 7.13
C ALA A 103 3.48 14.85 5.62
N LYS A 104 4.76 14.90 5.24
CA LYS A 104 5.18 14.92 3.84
C LYS A 104 4.69 13.68 3.08
N MET A 105 4.88 12.49 3.64
CA MET A 105 4.37 11.26 3.01
C MET A 105 2.84 11.28 2.84
N ALA A 106 2.11 11.76 3.85
CA ALA A 106 0.65 11.87 3.76
C ALA A 106 0.23 12.85 2.65
N GLU A 107 0.92 13.99 2.52
CA GLU A 107 0.67 14.96 1.45
C GLU A 107 0.94 14.37 0.06
N GLU A 108 2.07 13.68 -0.11
CA GLU A 108 2.43 13.02 -1.38
C GLU A 108 1.38 11.96 -1.79
N LEU A 109 0.95 11.12 -0.84
CA LEU A 109 -0.08 10.10 -1.09
C LEU A 109 -1.44 10.72 -1.42
N LEU A 110 -1.88 11.72 -0.66
CA LEU A 110 -3.14 12.42 -0.94
C LEU A 110 -3.10 13.17 -2.26
N GLY A 111 -1.92 13.67 -2.66
CA GLY A 111 -1.71 14.29 -3.97
C GLY A 111 -1.89 13.31 -5.12
N ALA A 112 -1.33 12.10 -5.00
CA ALA A 112 -1.41 11.06 -6.03
C ALA A 112 -2.79 10.39 -6.15
N LEU A 113 -3.61 10.47 -5.10
CA LEU A 113 -4.98 9.90 -5.05
C LEU A 113 -6.08 10.88 -5.47
N ARG A 114 -5.74 12.15 -5.73
CA ARG A 114 -6.67 13.16 -6.26
C ARG A 114 -6.76 13.10 -7.79
#